data_AF-A0A679JS36-F1
#
_entry.id   AF-A0A679JS36-F1
#
_cell.length_a   1.000
_cell.length_b   1.000
_cell.length_c   1.000
_cell.angle_alpha   90.00
_cell.angle_beta   90.00
_cell.angle_gamma   90.00
#
_symmetry.space_group_name_H-M   'P 1'
#
loop_
_entity.id
_entity.type
_entity.pdbx_description
1 polymer ?
#
loop_
_entity_poly.entity_id
_entity_poly.type
_entity_poly.pdbx_seq_one_letter_code
_entity_poly.pdbx_strand_id
1 'polypeptide(L)'
;MTRKMLKIVDGPDKPALRCALAYPDSEQVHFILEGDATDATIARIEDQAEGFTFEINGWLTTGVHKGETFLGIYSVETRSGQIALGIGA
;
A
#
# COMPACT_ATOMS: atom_id res chain seq x y z
N MET A 1 9.84 -5.40 18.60
CA MET A 1 9.40 -4.23 17.82
C MET A 1 7.91 -4.39 17.53
N THR A 2 7.08 -3.45 17.93
CA THR A 2 5.63 -3.53 17.79
C THR A 2 5.26 -3.20 16.36
N ARG A 3 4.77 -4.18 15.60
CA ARG A 3 4.26 -3.95 14.23
C ARG A 3 3.03 -3.07 14.34
N LYS A 4 3.06 -1.88 13.73
CA LYS A 4 1.89 -1.02 13.65
C LYS A 4 1.08 -1.44 12.43
N MET A 5 -0.15 -1.88 12.66
CA MET A 5 -1.08 -2.25 11.60
C MET A 5 -2.01 -1.07 11.33
N LEU A 6 -2.07 -0.62 10.07
CA LEU A 6 -2.96 0.44 9.62
C LEU A 6 -3.97 -0.17 8.66
N LYS A 7 -5.24 0.16 8.86
CA LYS A 7 -6.34 -0.33 8.04
C LYS A 7 -6.60 0.63 6.90
N ILE A 8 -6.63 0.12 5.68
CA ILE A 8 -7.01 0.86 4.47
C ILE A 8 -8.54 0.84 4.37
N VAL A 9 -9.14 2.02 4.30
CA VAL A 9 -10.59 2.19 4.09
C VAL A 9 -10.94 2.47 2.63
N ASP A 10 -10.04 3.11 1.89
CA ASP A 10 -10.14 3.32 0.45
C ASP A 10 -8.73 3.46 -0.15
N GLY A 11 -8.56 3.17 -1.45
CA GLY A 11 -7.25 3.17 -2.09
C GLY A 11 -7.30 3.10 -3.61
N PRO A 12 -6.13 2.97 -4.27
CA PRO A 12 -6.01 2.94 -5.73
C PRO A 12 -6.67 1.70 -6.36
N ASP A 13 -7.16 1.83 -7.58
CA ASP A 13 -7.59 0.67 -8.36
C ASP A 13 -6.40 -0.11 -8.95
N LYS A 14 -6.69 -1.28 -9.55
CA LYS A 14 -5.68 -2.15 -10.15
C LYS A 14 -4.80 -1.43 -11.21
N PRO A 15 -5.36 -0.59 -12.11
CA PRO A 15 -4.55 0.19 -13.04
C PRO A 15 -3.58 1.15 -12.34
N ALA A 16 -4.03 1.90 -11.34
CA ALA A 16 -3.17 2.82 -10.59
C ALA A 16 -2.03 2.09 -9.87
N LEU A 17 -2.32 0.94 -9.25
CA LEU A 17 -1.29 0.09 -8.62
C LEU A 17 -0.25 -0.41 -9.64
N ARG A 18 -0.69 -0.90 -10.80
CA ARG A 18 0.21 -1.39 -11.86
C ARG A 18 1.02 -0.24 -12.46
N CYS A 19 0.45 0.96 -12.55
CA CYS A 19 1.15 2.17 -13.00
C CYS A 19 2.26 2.57 -12.01
N ALA A 20 1.94 2.63 -10.72
CA ALA A 20 2.90 2.95 -9.67
C ALA A 20 4.03 1.92 -9.57
N LEU A 21 3.74 0.63 -9.78
CA LEU A 21 4.76 -0.41 -9.86
C LEU A 21 5.67 -0.25 -11.10
N ALA A 22 5.12 0.18 -12.24
CA ALA A 22 5.89 0.35 -13.46
C ALA A 22 6.77 1.63 -13.44
N TYR A 23 6.35 2.66 -12.71
CA TYR A 23 7.02 3.96 -12.64
C TYR A 23 7.21 4.44 -11.20
N PRO A 24 7.95 3.71 -10.35
CA PRO A 24 8.04 3.98 -8.91
C PRO A 24 8.64 5.36 -8.55
N ASP A 25 9.45 5.94 -9.45
CA ASP A 25 10.06 7.26 -9.24
C ASP A 25 9.14 8.44 -9.63
N SER A 26 8.08 8.17 -10.41
CA SER A 26 7.19 9.21 -10.95
C SER A 26 5.75 9.09 -10.45
N GLU A 27 5.30 7.88 -10.13
CA GLU A 27 3.92 7.57 -9.79
C GLU A 27 3.83 7.06 -8.34
N GLN A 28 2.89 7.64 -7.60
CA GLN A 28 2.58 7.27 -6.22
C GLN A 28 1.09 6.95 -6.13
N VAL A 29 0.74 6.09 -5.17
CA VAL A 29 -0.66 5.78 -4.88
C VAL A 29 -1.10 6.41 -3.58
N HIS A 30 -2.35 6.86 -3.55
CA HIS A 30 -2.97 7.45 -2.38
C HIS A 30 -3.81 6.40 -1.65
N PHE A 31 -3.54 6.19 -0.37
CA PHE A 31 -4.32 5.33 0.52
C PHE A 31 -5.02 6.19 1.59
N ILE A 32 -6.32 5.95 1.73
CA ILE A 32 -7.09 6.46 2.87
C ILE A 32 -7.05 5.36 3.93
N LEU A 33 -6.49 5.71 5.09
CA LEU A 33 -6.39 4.85 6.25
C LEU A 33 -7.47 5.21 7.27
N GLU A 34 -7.69 4.33 8.24
CA GLU A 34 -8.60 4.63 9.36
C GLU A 34 -8.03 5.79 10.20
N GLY A 35 -8.48 7.01 9.93
CA GLY A 35 -8.11 8.23 10.65
C GLY A 35 -6.96 9.06 10.05
N ASP A 36 -6.39 8.65 8.92
CA ASP A 36 -5.32 9.38 8.23
C ASP A 36 -5.34 9.11 6.72
N ALA A 37 -4.56 9.85 5.93
CA ALA A 37 -4.33 9.58 4.52
C ALA A 37 -2.83 9.68 4.21
N THR A 38 -2.34 8.78 3.35
CA THR A 38 -0.92 8.68 3.03
C THR A 38 -0.72 8.31 1.57
N ASP A 39 0.33 8.87 0.98
CA ASP A 39 0.83 8.48 -0.33
C ASP A 39 1.94 7.45 -0.14
N ALA A 40 2.05 6.54 -1.11
CA ALA A 40 2.99 5.44 -1.07
C ALA A 40 3.59 5.18 -2.46
N THR A 41 4.88 4.87 -2.49
CA THR A 41 5.50 4.24 -3.65
C THR A 41 5.37 2.73 -3.52
N ILE A 42 4.98 2.08 -4.61
CA ILE A 42 4.85 0.62 -4.67
C ILE A 42 6.14 0.02 -5.24
N ALA A 43 6.79 -0.84 -4.46
CA ALA A 43 8.02 -1.51 -4.86
C ALA A 43 7.76 -2.90 -5.46
N ARG A 44 6.76 -3.62 -4.95
CA ARG A 44 6.33 -4.91 -5.50
C ARG A 44 4.87 -5.19 -5.18
N ILE A 45 4.27 -5.97 -6.06
CA ILE A 45 2.89 -6.47 -5.98
C ILE A 45 2.92 -7.95 -6.28
N GLU A 46 2.33 -8.77 -5.42
CA GLU A 46 2.11 -10.20 -5.66
C GLU A 46 0.61 -10.49 -5.70
N ASP A 47 0.16 -11.11 -6.78
CA ASP A 47 -1.22 -11.55 -6.93
C ASP A 47 -1.50 -12.71 -5.95
N GLN A 48 -2.54 -12.58 -5.11
CA GLN A 48 -3.05 -13.71 -4.33
C GLN A 48 -4.00 -14.56 -5.18
N ALA A 49 -4.26 -15.80 -4.75
CA ALA A 49 -5.01 -16.82 -5.50
C ALA A 49 -6.41 -16.38 -6.01
N GLU A 50 -7.00 -15.34 -5.43
CA GLU A 50 -8.34 -14.85 -5.74
C GLU A 50 -8.36 -13.72 -6.80
N GLY A 51 -7.21 -13.26 -7.31
CA GLY A 51 -7.11 -12.34 -8.47
C GLY A 51 -7.53 -10.88 -8.24
N PHE A 52 -8.17 -10.59 -7.11
CA PHE A 52 -8.57 -9.24 -6.66
C PHE A 52 -7.85 -8.79 -5.39
N THR A 53 -7.19 -9.72 -4.71
CA THR A 53 -6.38 -9.44 -3.52
C THR A 53 -4.91 -9.51 -3.90
N PHE A 54 -4.13 -8.57 -3.39
CA PHE A 54 -2.71 -8.43 -3.69
C PHE A 54 -1.94 -8.24 -2.40
N GLU A 55 -0.78 -8.89 -2.30
CA GLU A 55 0.24 -8.47 -1.36
C GLU A 55 1.02 -7.31 -2.00
N ILE A 56 1.12 -6.20 -1.27
CA ILE A 56 1.79 -4.99 -1.72
C ILE A 56 2.89 -4.61 -0.73
N ASN A 57 4.03 -4.18 -1.26
CA ASN A 57 5.12 -3.67 -0.43
C ASN A 57 5.70 -2.41 -1.05
N GLY A 58 6.25 -1.56 -0.18
CA GLY A 58 6.75 -0.25 -0.59
C GLY A 58 7.16 0.60 0.60
N TRP A 59 7.17 1.91 0.40
CA TRP A 59 7.41 2.89 1.45
C TRP A 59 6.43 4.04 1.36
N LEU A 60 6.09 4.60 2.52
CA LEU A 60 5.19 5.76 2.61
C LEU A 60 5.97 7.04 2.28
N THR A 61 5.38 7.92 1.47
CA THR A 61 6.01 9.16 1.01
C THR A 61 5.42 10.40 1.68
N THR A 62 4.23 10.31 2.27
CA THR A 62 3.56 11.37 3.04
C THR A 62 2.90 10.86 4.33
N GLY A 63 2.32 11.76 5.12
CA GLY A 63 1.67 11.42 6.40
C GLY A 63 2.65 11.20 7.57
N VAL A 64 2.12 10.73 8.69
CA VAL A 64 2.88 10.59 9.96
C VAL A 64 3.93 9.48 9.93
N HIS A 65 3.83 8.58 8.96
CA HIS A 65 4.71 7.42 8.78
C HIS A 65 5.62 7.55 7.55
N LYS A 66 5.82 8.77 7.06
CA LYS A 66 6.69 9.05 5.91
C LYS A 66 8.08 8.45 6.10
N GLY A 67 8.55 7.73 5.09
CA GLY A 67 9.84 7.05 5.04
C GLY A 67 9.84 5.64 5.61
N GLU A 68 8.74 5.19 6.24
CA GLU A 68 8.62 3.82 6.72
C GLU A 68 8.29 2.85 5.58
N THR A 69 8.92 1.68 5.60
CA THR A 69 8.54 0.56 4.74
C THR A 69 7.29 -0.13 5.27
N PHE A 70 6.51 -0.65 4.34
CA PHE A 70 5.30 -1.40 4.67
C PHE A 70 5.19 -2.69 3.85
N LEU A 71 4.49 -3.66 4.43
CA LEU A 71 3.92 -4.82 3.75
C LEU A 71 2.42 -4.83 4.02
N GLY A 72 1.61 -5.02 3.00
CA GLY A 72 0.17 -5.00 3.15
C GLY A 72 -0.55 -6.01 2.29
N ILE A 73 -1.78 -6.31 2.69
CA ILE A 73 -2.74 -7.06 1.88
C ILE A 73 -3.82 -6.07 1.47
N TYR A 74 -4.04 -5.94 0.17
CA TYR A 74 -4.98 -4.99 -0.42
C TYR A 74 -5.92 -5.67 -1.41
N SER A 75 -7.22 -5.43 -1.29
CA SER A 75 -8.22 -5.85 -2.26
C SER A 75 -8.66 -4.67 -3.11
N VAL A 76 -8.50 -4.77 -4.43
CA VAL A 76 -8.99 -3.75 -5.38
C VAL A 76 -10.51 -3.83 -5.55
N GLU A 77 -11.13 -4.95 -5.19
CA GLU A 77 -12.59 -5.14 -5.29
C GLU A 77 -13.31 -4.28 -4.25
N THR A 78 -12.84 -4.32 -3.00
CA THR A 78 -13.39 -3.53 -1.90
C THR A 78 -12.63 -2.23 -1.65
N ARG A 79 -11.56 -1.99 -2.43
CA ARG A 79 -10.60 -0.90 -2.28
C ARG A 79 -10.05 -0.76 -0.86
N SER A 80 -9.96 -1.87 -0.13
CA SER A 80 -9.65 -1.89 1.29
C SER A 80 -8.65 -2.99 1.63
N GLY A 81 -8.10 -2.95 2.83
CA GLY A 81 -7.01 -3.84 3.21
C GLY A 81 -6.31 -3.40 4.48
N GLN A 82 -5.08 -3.88 4.67
CA GLN A 82 -4.25 -3.53 5.81
C GLN A 82 -2.79 -3.43 5.39
N ILE A 83 -2.06 -2.49 5.98
CA ILE A 83 -0.60 -2.38 5.87
C ILE A 83 0.03 -2.52 7.25
N ALA A 84 1.13 -3.23 7.32
CA ALA A 84 1.98 -3.37 8.50
C ALA A 84 3.27 -2.60 8.27
N LEU A 85 3.56 -1.67 9.19
CA LEU A 85 4.76 -0.84 9.15
C LEU A 85 5.95 -1.48 9.87
N GLY A 86 7.16 -1.04 9.50
CA GLY A 86 8.40 -1.41 10.18
C GLY A 86 8.91 -2.81 9.79
N ILE A 87 8.51 -3.28 8.61
CA ILE A 87 9.06 -4.50 8.01
C ILE A 87 10.26 -4.05 7.19
N GLY A 88 11.41 -3.97 7.87
CA GLY A 88 12.70 -3.77 7.21
C GLY A 88 13.00 -4.95 6.30
N ALA A 89 13.50 -4.63 5.10
CA ALA A 89 14.01 -5.60 4.13
C ALA A 89 15.08 -6.53 4.74
#